data_AF-A0A1D8S688-F1
#
_entry.id   AF-A0A1D8S688-F1
#
_cell.length_a   1.000
_cell.length_b   1.000
_cell.length_c   1.000
_cell.angle_alpha   90.00
_cell.angle_beta   90.00
_cell.angle_gamma   90.00
#
_symmetry.space_group_name_H-M   'P 1'
#
loop_
_entity.id
_entity.type
_entity.pdbx_description
1 polymer ?
#
loop_
_entity_poly.entity_id
_entity_poly.type
_entity_poly.pdbx_seq_one_letter_code
_entity_poly.pdbx_strand_id
1 'polypeptide(L)' 'MPDDDPGDPDGAPLADIADSEQEFDQELGKAMGEAAKKLRTGEMTEAEFYEQFHDQVVEEFGFDDRPVDPDED' A
#
# COMPACT_ATOMS: atom_id res chain seq x y z
N MET A 1 19.32 -34.50 3.12
CA MET A 1 17.95 -33.94 3.24
C MET A 1 18.09 -32.50 2.77
N PRO A 2 17.36 -32.07 1.73
CA PRO A 2 17.38 -30.67 1.31
C PRO A 2 16.87 -29.79 2.45
N ASP A 3 17.58 -28.69 2.66
CA ASP A 3 17.33 -27.63 3.62
C ASP A 3 15.91 -27.07 3.42
N ASP A 4 14.99 -27.50 4.29
CA ASP A 4 13.66 -26.91 4.46
C ASP A 4 13.89 -25.59 5.20
N ASP A 5 14.05 -24.50 4.43
CA ASP A 5 14.07 -23.14 4.93
C ASP A 5 12.70 -22.88 5.59
N PRO A 6 12.62 -22.77 6.93
CA PRO A 6 11.36 -22.50 7.59
C PRO A 6 11.02 -21.05 7.27
N GLY A 7 10.22 -20.87 6.20
CA GLY A 7 9.69 -19.59 5.80
C GLY A 7 9.22 -18.82 7.03
N ASP A 8 9.68 -17.58 7.12
CA ASP A 8 9.54 -16.67 8.25
C ASP A 8 8.23 -16.90 9.05
N PRO A 9 8.30 -17.39 10.31
CA PRO A 9 7.11 -17.73 11.09
C PRO A 9 6.33 -16.49 11.57
N ASP A 10 6.86 -15.28 11.35
CA ASP A 10 6.26 -14.00 11.66
C ASP A 10 5.47 -13.40 10.47
N GLY A 11 5.52 -14.05 9.31
CA GLY A 11 4.66 -13.73 8.17
C GLY A 11 3.23 -14.15 8.48
N ALA A 12 2.45 -13.28 9.12
CA ALA A 12 1.04 -13.51 9.39
C ALA A 12 0.36 -14.08 8.13
N PRO A 13 -0.39 -15.20 8.25
CA PRO A 13 -1.07 -15.78 7.09
C PRO A 13 -1.97 -14.71 6.49
N LEU A 14 -2.01 -14.61 5.15
CA LEU A 14 -2.81 -13.59 4.44
C LEU A 14 -4.28 -13.53 4.91
N ALA A 15 -4.78 -14.64 5.48
CA ALA A 15 -6.08 -14.75 6.13
C ALA A 15 -6.23 -13.89 7.40
N ASP A 16 -5.20 -13.76 8.23
CA ASP A 16 -5.21 -12.92 9.45
C ASP A 16 -5.24 -11.42 9.12
N ILE A 17 -4.62 -11.01 8.02
CA ILE A 17 -4.65 -9.62 7.53
C ILE A 17 -6.07 -9.26 7.05
N ALA A 18 -6.82 -10.24 6.55
CA ALA A 18 -8.22 -10.04 6.14
C ALA A 18 -9.21 -10.07 7.31
N ASP A 19 -8.82 -10.62 8.47
CA ASP A 19 -9.67 -10.78 9.67
C ASP A 19 -9.39 -9.70 10.74
N SER A 20 -8.50 -8.73 10.47
CA SER A 20 -8.23 -7.64 11.40
C SER A 20 -9.52 -6.86 11.70
N GLU A 21 -9.80 -6.61 12.99
CA GLU A 21 -11.01 -5.94 13.51
C GLU A 21 -11.25 -4.52 12.94
N GLN A 22 -10.29 -3.98 12.18
CA GLN A 22 -10.41 -2.76 11.41
C GLN A 22 -10.73 -3.11 9.95
N GLU A 23 -11.98 -2.88 9.55
CA GLU A 23 -12.47 -3.02 8.17
C GLU A 23 -11.94 -1.85 7.33
N PHE A 24 -10.67 -1.91 6.92
CA PHE A 24 -10.13 -0.93 5.97
C PHE A 24 -10.79 -1.08 4.60
N ASP A 25 -10.97 0.03 3.89
CA ASP A 25 -11.50 0.00 2.52
C ASP A 25 -10.55 -0.75 1.56
N GLN A 26 -10.94 -1.98 1.20
CA GLN A 26 -10.19 -2.81 0.26
C GLN A 26 -10.26 -2.29 -1.18
N GLU A 27 -11.30 -1.55 -1.56
CA GLU A 27 -11.40 -0.91 -2.87
C GLU A 27 -10.37 0.23 -2.99
N LEU A 28 -10.19 1.01 -1.92
CA LEU A 28 -9.14 2.03 -1.84
C LEU A 28 -7.74 1.42 -1.98
N GLY A 29 -7.46 0.36 -1.22
CA GLY A 29 -6.17 -0.35 -1.30
C GLY A 29 -5.88 -0.90 -2.70
N LYS A 30 -6.91 -1.42 -3.38
CA LYS A 30 -6.78 -1.91 -4.76
C LYS A 30 -6.52 -0.79 -5.75
N ALA A 31 -7.27 0.31 -5.66
CA ALA A 31 -7.09 1.49 -6.52
C ALA A 31 -5.69 2.10 -6.36
N MET A 32 -5.20 2.20 -5.12
CA MET A 32 -3.84 2.65 -4.83
C MET A 32 -2.79 1.71 -5.43
N GLY A 33 -3.00 0.40 -5.34
CA GLY A 33 -2.10 -0.59 -5.95
C GLY A 33 -2.01 -0.47 -7.48
N GLU A 34 -3.11 -0.13 -8.15
CA GLU A 34 -3.10 0.14 -9.60
C GLU A 34 -2.41 1.47 -9.93
N ALA A 35 -2.66 2.52 -9.16
CA ALA A 35 -2.03 3.80 -9.37
C ALA A 35 -0.52 3.78 -9.05
N ALA A 36 -0.08 2.99 -8.07
CA ALA A 36 1.34 2.75 -7.79
C ALA A 36 2.07 2.07 -8.96
N LYS A 37 1.37 1.23 -9.75
CA LYS A 37 1.94 0.69 -11.00
C LYS A 37 2.11 1.78 -12.05
N LYS A 38 1.11 2.66 -12.21
CA LYS A 38 1.15 3.80 -13.14
C LYS A 38 2.23 4.82 -12.78
N LEU A 39 2.44 5.04 -11.49
CA LEU A 39 3.52 5.84 -10.95
C LEU A 39 4.87 5.32 -11.44
N ARG A 40 5.12 4.01 -11.24
CA ARG A 40 6.35 3.35 -11.67
C ARG A 40 6.54 3.31 -13.17
N THR A 41 5.47 3.30 -13.96
CA THR A 41 5.54 3.33 -15.44
C THR A 41 5.67 4.75 -15.99
N GLY A 42 5.60 5.79 -15.15
CA GLY A 42 5.61 7.19 -15.55
C GLY A 42 4.32 7.65 -16.23
N GLU A 43 3.24 6.88 -16.09
CA GLU A 43 1.89 7.25 -16.58
C GLU A 43 1.14 8.16 -15.61
N MET A 44 1.63 8.31 -14.38
CA MET A 44 1.10 9.19 -13.34
C MET A 44 2.25 9.75 -12.51
N THR A 45 2.15 11.01 -12.10
CA THR A 45 3.14 11.66 -11.22
C THR A 45 2.86 11.39 -9.74
N GLU A 46 3.88 11.50 -8.88
CA GLU A 46 3.70 11.34 -7.42
C GLU A 46 2.74 12.36 -6.84
N ALA A 47 2.78 13.60 -7.34
CA ALA A 47 1.84 14.64 -6.96
C ALA A 47 0.39 14.23 -7.27
N GLU A 48 0.11 13.73 -8.47
CA GLU A 48 -1.24 13.28 -8.84
C GLU A 48 -1.71 12.08 -8.02
N PHE A 49 -0.82 11.14 -7.70
CA PHE A 49 -1.13 10.03 -6.81
C PHE A 49 -1.43 10.52 -5.38
N TYR A 50 -0.64 11.47 -4.90
CA TYR A 50 -0.82 12.01 -3.56
C TYR A 50 -2.14 12.78 -3.46
N GLU A 51 -2.40 13.74 -4.35
CA GLU A 51 -3.63 14.54 -4.34
C GLU A 51 -4.90 13.68 -4.46
N GLN A 52 -4.85 12.59 -5.24
CA GLN A 52 -6.02 11.73 -5.47
C GLN A 52 -6.35 10.84 -4.27
N PHE A 53 -5.34 10.37 -3.54
CA PHE A 53 -5.53 9.39 -2.46
C PHE A 53 -5.31 9.96 -1.06
N HIS A 54 -4.71 11.14 -0.90
CA HIS A 54 -4.40 11.74 0.40
C HIS A 54 -5.63 11.88 1.27
N ASP A 55 -6.70 12.50 0.75
CA ASP A 55 -7.93 12.73 1.50
C ASP A 55 -8.57 11.41 1.96
N GLN A 56 -8.63 10.42 1.07
CA GLN A 56 -9.17 9.09 1.35
C GLN A 56 -8.33 8.31 2.38
N VAL A 57 -6.99 8.40 2.29
CA VAL A 57 -6.08 7.75 3.25
C VAL A 57 -6.17 8.44 4.61
N VAL A 58 -6.27 9.77 4.66
CA VAL A 58 -6.46 10.51 5.91
C VAL A 58 -7.83 10.21 6.53
N GLU A 59 -8.88 10.06 5.72
CA GLU A 59 -10.21 9.68 6.20
C GLU A 59 -10.22 8.28 6.81
N GLU A 60 -9.59 7.30 6.15
CA GLU A 60 -9.59 5.90 6.56
C GLU A 60 -8.57 5.58 7.67
N PHE A 61 -7.36 6.14 7.58
CA PHE A 61 -6.25 5.82 8.48
C PHE A 61 -5.94 6.93 9.50
N GLY A 62 -6.57 8.10 9.38
CA GLY A 62 -6.40 9.24 10.28
C GLY A 62 -5.09 10.03 10.07
N PHE A 63 -4.18 9.55 9.24
CA PHE A 63 -2.96 10.24 8.85
C PHE A 63 -2.40 9.67 7.53
N ASP A 64 -1.67 10.50 6.80
CA ASP A 64 -0.93 10.10 5.61
C ASP A 64 0.49 10.67 5.69
N ASP A 65 1.46 9.80 5.99
CA ASP A 65 2.90 10.14 6.08
C ASP A 65 3.67 9.60 4.87
N ARG A 66 2.99 9.31 3.76
CA ARG A 66 3.67 8.81 2.55
C ARG A 66 4.74 9.84 2.14
N PRO A 67 6.00 9.41 1.93
CA PRO A 67 7.01 10.28 1.36
C PRO A 67 6.56 10.58 -0.07
N VAL A 68 6.12 11.81 -0.31
CA VAL A 68 6.20 12.40 -1.65
C VAL A 68 7.68 12.68 -1.82
N ASP A 69 8.37 11.98 -2.72
CA ASP A 69 9.78 12.26 -3.00
C ASP A 69 9.83 13.46 -3.96
N PRO A 70 10.18 14.68 -3.50
CA PRO A 70 10.46 15.78 -4.42
C PRO A 70 11.81 15.61 -5.15
N ASP A 71 12.59 14.55 -4.88
CA ASP A 71 14.03 14.46 -5.15
C ASP A 71 14.50 13.15 -5.84
N GLU A 72 13.69 12.49 -6.68
CA GLU A 72 14.25 11.61 -7.74
C GLU A 72 14.66 12.47 -8.97
N ASP A 73 15.86 13.09 -8.93
CA ASP A 73 16.58 13.72 -10.07
C ASP A 73 17.71 12.81 -10.60
#